data_AF-A0A1H9INV6-F1
#
_entry.id   AF-A0A1H9INV6-F1
#
_cell.length_a   1.000
_cell.length_b   1.000
_cell.length_c   1.000
_cell.angle_alpha   90.00
_cell.angle_beta   90.00
_cell.angle_gamma   90.00
#
_symmetry.space_group_name_H-M   'P 1'
#
loop_
_entity.id
_entity.type
_entity.pdbx_description
1 polymer ?
#
loop_
_entity_poly.entity_id
_entity_poly.type
_entity_poly.pdbx_seq_one_letter_code
_entity_poly.pdbx_strand_id
1 'polypeptide(L)'
;MKAKDELLEKAGETYGYINILVDRKVEQYKLGAAERSANAISGAITAVVLGLFGTIASLFGLIAIAFYIAGATDYGNGFGIVALAVLLLLLLLFLLRRVIIINPVIRKVITIFFAEKTPSDK
;
A
#
# COMPACT_ATOMS: atom_id res chain seq x y z
N MET A 1 22.39 -17.86 53.73
CA MET A 1 21.14 -17.24 53.26
C MET A 1 21.38 -16.23 52.12
N LYS A 2 22.34 -15.31 52.24
CA LYS A 2 22.69 -14.31 51.20
C LYS A 2 22.85 -14.81 49.75
N ALA A 3 23.46 -15.98 49.54
CA ALA A 3 23.68 -16.52 48.20
C ALA A 3 22.39 -16.95 47.47
N LYS A 4 21.28 -17.22 48.18
CA LYS A 4 20.00 -17.56 47.54
C LYS A 4 19.24 -16.32 47.08
N ASP A 5 19.33 -15.23 47.84
CA ASP A 5 18.67 -13.97 47.54
C ASP A 5 19.32 -13.29 46.31
N GLU A 6 20.65 -13.31 46.23
CA GLU A 6 21.43 -12.76 45.10
C GLU A 6 21.20 -13.53 43.78
N LEU A 7 20.92 -14.83 43.88
CA LEU A 7 20.56 -15.68 42.73
C LEU A 7 19.11 -15.48 42.30
N LEU A 8 18.19 -15.23 43.23
CA LEU A 8 16.80 -14.90 42.93
C LEU A 8 16.67 -13.52 42.27
N GLU A 9 17.47 -12.56 42.69
CA GLU A 9 17.51 -11.21 42.11
C GLU A 9 18.04 -11.24 40.68
N LYS A 10 19.18 -11.91 40.42
CA LYS A 10 19.70 -12.11 39.05
C LYS A 10 18.76 -12.93 38.17
N ALA A 11 18.09 -13.94 38.72
CA ALA A 11 17.11 -14.71 37.99
C ALA A 11 15.90 -13.84 37.62
N GLY A 12 15.42 -12.99 38.53
CA GLY A 12 14.32 -12.05 38.29
C GLY A 12 14.66 -11.00 37.23
N GLU A 13 15.87 -10.41 37.29
CA GLU A 13 16.33 -9.44 36.28
C GLU A 13 16.52 -10.07 34.90
N THR A 14 17.06 -11.29 34.83
CA THR A 14 17.22 -12.04 33.58
C THR A 14 15.86 -12.42 32.98
N TYR A 15 14.90 -12.83 33.83
CA TYR A 15 13.55 -13.15 33.40
C TYR A 15 12.82 -11.90 32.86
N GLY A 16 13.00 -10.75 33.52
CA GLY A 16 12.48 -9.47 33.05
C GLY A 16 13.03 -9.06 31.69
N TYR A 17 14.35 -9.22 31.48
CA TYR A 17 14.98 -8.96 30.18
C TYR A 17 14.45 -9.87 29.07
N ILE A 18 14.29 -11.17 29.35
CA ILE A 18 13.74 -12.12 28.38
C ILE A 18 12.30 -11.72 28.01
N ASN A 19 11.49 -11.33 28.98
CA ASN A 19 10.10 -10.94 28.73
C ASN A 19 10.01 -9.69 27.83
N ILE A 20 10.88 -8.68 28.06
CA ILE A 20 10.97 -7.49 27.22
C ILE A 20 11.41 -7.84 25.79
N LEU A 21 12.38 -8.74 25.64
CA LEU A 21 12.85 -9.17 24.32
C LEU A 21 11.77 -9.95 23.55
N VAL A 22 11.01 -10.78 24.25
CA VAL A 22 9.87 -11.51 23.67
C VAL A 22 8.77 -10.55 23.25
N ASP A 23 8.38 -9.61 24.12
CA ASP A 23 7.35 -8.60 23.80
C ASP A 23 7.74 -7.75 22.59
N ARG A 24 8.99 -7.27 22.54
CA ARG A 24 9.49 -6.50 21.39
C ARG A 24 9.49 -7.30 20.10
N LYS A 25 9.87 -8.59 20.14
CA LYS A 25 9.83 -9.46 18.97
C LYS A 25 8.41 -9.70 18.47
N VAL A 26 7.46 -9.90 19.40
CA VAL A 26 6.03 -10.06 19.07
C VAL A 26 5.48 -8.79 18.45
N GLU A 27 5.83 -7.62 18.99
CA GLU A 27 5.42 -6.32 18.47
C GLU A 27 6.01 -6.03 17.08
N GLN A 28 7.30 -6.32 16.86
CA GLN A 28 7.91 -6.27 15.54
C GLN A 28 7.23 -7.19 14.53
N TYR A 29 6.84 -8.40 14.95
CA TYR A 29 6.12 -9.34 14.08
C TYR A 29 4.74 -8.81 13.68
N LYS A 30 4.01 -8.22 14.63
CA LYS A 30 2.71 -7.58 14.36
C LYS A 30 2.86 -6.40 13.40
N LEU A 31 3.87 -5.56 13.61
CA LEU A 31 4.22 -4.44 12.73
C LEU A 31 4.55 -4.93 11.31
N GLY A 32 5.46 -5.89 11.19
CA GLY A 32 5.87 -6.44 9.89
C GLY A 32 4.71 -7.13 9.16
N ALA A 33 3.83 -7.85 9.88
CA ALA A 33 2.65 -8.46 9.29
C ALA A 33 1.66 -7.42 8.76
N ALA A 34 1.41 -6.35 9.52
CA ALA A 34 0.51 -5.27 9.11
C ALA A 34 1.08 -4.41 7.97
N GLU A 35 2.39 -4.14 7.97
CA GLU A 35 3.04 -3.42 6.87
C GLU A 35 3.00 -4.24 5.58
N ARG A 36 3.23 -5.55 5.67
CA ARG A 36 3.19 -6.45 4.51
C ARG A 36 1.77 -6.60 3.96
N SER A 37 0.77 -6.69 4.82
CA SER A 37 -0.64 -6.72 4.40
C SER A 37 -1.08 -5.39 3.80
N ALA A 38 -0.70 -4.26 4.40
CA ALA A 38 -0.97 -2.93 3.88
C ALA A 38 -0.36 -2.70 2.49
N ASN A 39 0.90 -3.12 2.31
CA ASN A 39 1.59 -3.07 1.01
C ASN A 39 0.90 -3.96 -0.04
N ALA A 40 0.49 -5.17 0.34
CA ALA A 40 -0.20 -6.08 -0.57
C ALA A 40 -1.57 -5.52 -1.02
N ILE A 41 -2.37 -5.03 -0.07
CA ILE A 41 -3.68 -4.40 -0.36
C ILE A 41 -3.49 -3.18 -1.25
N SER A 42 -2.53 -2.33 -0.93
CA SER A 42 -2.26 -1.15 -1.72
C SER A 42 -1.78 -1.47 -3.14
N GLY A 43 -0.93 -2.48 -3.28
CA GLY A 43 -0.51 -3.01 -4.58
C GLY A 43 -1.69 -3.52 -5.40
N ALA A 44 -2.60 -4.27 -4.78
CA ALA A 44 -3.80 -4.77 -5.44
C ALA A 44 -4.72 -3.63 -5.91
N ILE A 45 -4.99 -2.65 -5.06
CA ILE A 45 -5.79 -1.47 -5.41
C ILE A 45 -5.13 -0.71 -6.57
N THR A 46 -3.82 -0.50 -6.50
CA THR A 46 -3.06 0.16 -7.56
C THR A 46 -3.19 -0.59 -8.89
N ALA A 47 -3.07 -1.92 -8.86
CA ALA A 47 -3.21 -2.76 -10.06
C ALA A 47 -4.62 -2.67 -10.66
N VAL A 48 -5.66 -2.68 -9.82
CA VAL A 48 -7.06 -2.53 -10.27
C VAL A 48 -7.29 -1.18 -10.92
N VAL A 49 -6.85 -0.09 -10.28
CA VAL A 49 -7.01 1.27 -10.83
C VAL A 49 -6.27 1.40 -12.16
N LEU A 50 -4.99 1.02 -12.22
CA LEU A 50 -4.22 1.11 -13.46
C LEU A 50 -4.79 0.20 -14.56
N GLY A 51 -5.24 -1.00 -14.21
CA GLY A 51 -5.88 -1.92 -15.14
C GLY A 51 -7.17 -1.36 -15.73
N LEU A 52 -8.01 -0.73 -14.90
CA LEU A 52 -9.25 -0.10 -15.35
C LEU A 52 -8.98 1.04 -16.33
N PHE A 53 -8.11 1.99 -15.97
CA PHE A 53 -7.74 3.09 -16.84
C PHE A 53 -7.05 2.60 -18.13
N GLY A 54 -6.23 1.55 -18.04
CA GLY A 54 -5.55 0.95 -19.18
C GLY A 54 -6.51 0.28 -20.15
N THR A 55 -7.53 -0.39 -19.61
CA THR A 55 -8.61 -1.01 -20.38
C THR A 55 -9.42 0.06 -21.11
N ILE A 56 -9.80 1.14 -20.42
CA ILE A 56 -10.52 2.27 -21.01
C ILE A 56 -9.67 2.90 -22.12
N ALA A 57 -8.41 3.27 -21.86
CA ALA A 57 -7.53 3.86 -22.86
C ALA A 57 -7.39 2.97 -24.11
N SER A 58 -7.25 1.65 -23.90
CA SER A 58 -7.17 0.67 -24.99
C SER A 58 -8.47 0.59 -25.79
N LEU A 59 -9.62 0.59 -25.12
CA LEU A 59 -10.94 0.56 -25.76
C LEU A 59 -11.15 1.79 -26.67
N PHE A 60 -10.90 2.98 -26.13
CA PHE A 60 -10.99 4.22 -26.91
C PHE A 60 -9.98 4.25 -28.05
N GLY A 61 -8.75 3.74 -27.83
CA GLY A 61 -7.74 3.62 -28.88
C GLY A 61 -8.15 2.66 -30.00
N LEU A 62 -8.72 1.50 -29.66
CA LEU A 62 -9.23 0.53 -30.64
C LEU A 62 -10.40 1.10 -31.45
N ILE A 63 -11.32 1.81 -30.79
CA ILE A 63 -12.43 2.50 -31.47
C ILE A 63 -11.89 3.58 -32.42
N ALA A 64 -10.92 4.37 -31.99
CA ALA A 64 -10.28 5.38 -32.84
C ALA A 64 -9.66 4.75 -34.09
N ILE A 65 -8.91 3.65 -33.93
CA ILE A 65 -8.31 2.89 -35.03
C ILE A 65 -9.39 2.34 -35.97
N ALA A 66 -10.47 1.79 -35.43
CA ALA A 66 -11.58 1.28 -36.24
C ALA A 66 -12.20 2.38 -37.12
N PHE A 67 -12.40 3.58 -36.58
CA PHE A 67 -12.91 4.72 -37.36
C PHE A 67 -11.92 5.21 -38.42
N TYR A 68 -10.60 5.18 -38.15
CA TYR A 68 -9.60 5.48 -39.17
C TYR A 68 -9.63 4.47 -40.32
N ILE A 69 -9.75 3.18 -40.01
CA ILE A 69 -9.86 2.12 -41.03
C ILE A 69 -11.15 2.28 -41.85
N ALA A 70 -12.24 2.71 -41.21
CA ALA A 70 -13.52 2.96 -41.88
C ALA A 70 -13.55 4.26 -42.72
N GLY A 71 -12.46 5.04 -42.76
CA GLY A 71 -12.39 6.32 -43.48
C GLY A 71 -13.15 7.46 -42.80
N ALA A 72 -13.58 7.28 -41.55
CA ALA A 72 -14.34 8.24 -40.76
C ALA A 72 -13.43 9.00 -39.79
N THR A 73 -12.53 9.82 -40.36
CA THR A 73 -11.44 10.51 -39.64
C THR A 73 -11.91 11.47 -38.55
N ASP A 74 -13.05 12.16 -38.71
CA ASP A 74 -13.53 13.11 -37.70
C ASP A 74 -13.89 12.41 -36.38
N TYR A 75 -14.55 11.25 -36.46
CA TYR A 75 -14.85 10.42 -35.30
C TYR A 75 -13.58 9.78 -34.74
N GLY A 76 -12.69 9.27 -35.62
CA GLY A 76 -11.41 8.69 -35.22
C GLY A 76 -10.53 9.66 -34.43
N ASN A 77 -10.46 10.93 -34.85
CA ASN A 77 -9.76 11.99 -34.13
C ASN A 77 -10.36 12.23 -32.74
N GLY A 78 -11.69 12.29 -32.62
CA GLY A 78 -12.37 12.48 -31.34
C GLY A 78 -12.05 11.37 -30.33
N PHE A 79 -12.23 10.11 -30.72
CA PHE A 79 -11.88 8.96 -29.89
C PHE A 79 -10.37 8.89 -29.60
N GLY A 80 -9.53 9.27 -30.56
CA GLY A 80 -8.08 9.31 -30.42
C GLY A 80 -7.62 10.32 -29.37
N ILE A 81 -8.17 11.54 -29.38
CA ILE A 81 -7.85 12.58 -28.38
C ILE A 81 -8.24 12.11 -26.97
N VAL A 82 -9.43 11.51 -26.84
CA VAL A 82 -9.91 10.98 -25.55
C VAL A 82 -9.00 9.84 -25.09
N ALA A 83 -8.65 8.90 -25.97
CA ALA A 83 -7.71 7.82 -25.66
C ALA A 83 -6.38 8.38 -25.16
N LEU A 84 -5.82 9.38 -25.84
CA LEU A 84 -4.55 10.01 -25.51
C LEU A 84 -4.61 10.76 -24.16
N ALA A 85 -5.70 11.48 -23.89
CA ALA A 85 -5.93 12.14 -22.61
C ALA A 85 -6.00 11.14 -21.45
N VAL A 86 -6.74 10.03 -21.63
CA VAL A 86 -6.83 8.95 -20.62
C VAL A 86 -5.48 8.26 -20.44
N LEU A 87 -4.70 8.09 -21.52
CA LEU A 87 -3.37 7.48 -21.48
C LEU A 87 -2.37 8.38 -20.73
N LEU A 88 -2.42 9.70 -20.96
CA LEU A 88 -1.64 10.67 -20.18
C LEU A 88 -2.01 10.64 -18.69
N LEU A 89 -3.31 10.57 -18.38
CA LEU A 89 -3.78 10.45 -17.01
C LEU A 89 -3.30 9.13 -16.38
N LEU A 90 -3.36 8.01 -17.10
CA LEU A 90 -2.82 6.73 -16.66
C LEU A 90 -1.32 6.82 -16.42
N LEU A 91 -0.56 7.49 -17.30
CA LEU A 91 0.87 7.69 -17.15
C LEU A 91 1.16 8.49 -15.87
N LEU A 92 0.42 9.58 -15.64
CA LEU A 92 0.53 10.39 -14.43
C LEU A 92 0.22 9.56 -13.18
N LEU A 93 -0.88 8.80 -13.18
CA LEU A 93 -1.21 7.88 -12.08
C LEU A 93 -0.14 6.81 -11.88
N PHE A 94 0.46 6.29 -12.96
CA PHE A 94 1.51 5.28 -12.89
C PHE A 94 2.80 5.84 -12.27
N LEU A 95 3.20 7.07 -12.62
CA LEU A 95 4.35 7.75 -12.04
C LEU A 95 4.10 8.10 -10.57
N LEU A 96 2.93 8.66 -10.26
CA LEU A 96 2.58 9.10 -8.91
C LEU A 96 1.98 8.00 -8.03
N ARG A 97 1.90 6.74 -8.52
CA ARG A 97 1.25 5.62 -7.80
C ARG A 97 1.75 5.44 -6.38
N ARG A 98 3.05 5.67 -6.14
CA ARG A 98 3.65 5.56 -4.80
C ARG A 98 3.15 6.65 -3.85
N VAL A 99 3.01 7.88 -4.34
CA VAL A 99 2.61 9.05 -3.54
C VAL A 99 1.09 9.12 -3.38
N ILE A 100 0.33 8.89 -4.45
CA ILE A 100 -1.13 9.05 -4.47
C ILE A 100 -1.86 7.84 -3.90
N ILE A 101 -1.36 6.61 -4.12
CA ILE A 101 -2.09 5.39 -3.75
C ILE A 101 -1.36 4.65 -2.62
N ILE A 102 -0.06 4.40 -2.76
CA ILE A 102 0.66 3.52 -1.83
C ILE A 102 0.78 4.13 -0.43
N ASN A 103 1.38 5.31 -0.33
CA ASN A 103 1.59 5.97 0.94
C ASN A 103 0.30 6.23 1.75
N PRO A 104 -0.80 6.78 1.18
CA PRO A 104 -2.00 7.04 1.95
C PRO A 104 -2.75 5.76 2.36
N VAL A 105 -2.76 4.72 1.52
CA VAL A 105 -3.39 3.44 1.87
C VAL A 105 -2.63 2.78 3.02
N ILE A 106 -1.29 2.74 2.96
CA ILE A 106 -0.48 2.21 4.07
C ILE A 106 -0.75 2.98 5.35
N ARG A 107 -0.75 4.32 5.30
CA ARG A 107 -1.01 5.15 6.47
C ARG A 107 -2.39 4.87 7.07
N LYS A 108 -3.44 4.73 6.24
CA LYS A 108 -4.79 4.39 6.71
C LYS A 108 -4.88 3.00 7.31
N VAL A 109 -4.29 1.99 6.68
CA VAL A 109 -4.28 0.61 7.19
C VAL A 109 -3.53 0.56 8.52
N ILE A 110 -2.35 1.18 8.62
CA ILE A 110 -1.61 1.27 9.88
C ILE A 110 -2.47 1.96 10.95
N THR A 111 -3.11 3.09 10.65
CA THR A 111 -3.97 3.74 11.66
C THR A 111 -5.16 2.87 12.07
N ILE A 112 -5.78 2.09 11.18
CA ILE A 112 -6.91 1.23 11.55
C ILE A 112 -6.47 0.04 12.41
N PHE A 113 -5.34 -0.59 12.06
CA PHE A 113 -4.82 -1.75 12.78
C PHE A 113 -4.04 -1.39 14.07
N PHE A 114 -3.52 -0.16 14.18
CA PHE A 114 -2.71 0.29 15.32
C PHE A 114 -3.32 1.48 16.10
N ALA A 115 -4.57 1.89 15.81
CA ALA A 115 -5.29 2.93 16.57
C ALA A 115 -5.46 2.62 18.07
N GLU A 116 -5.11 1.42 18.54
CA GLU A 116 -5.32 1.02 19.93
C GLU A 116 -4.06 1.04 20.82
N LYS A 117 -2.91 1.55 20.34
CA LYS A 117 -1.73 1.76 21.22
C LYS A 117 -0.96 3.05 20.92
N THR A 118 -1.58 4.18 21.21
CA THR A 118 -0.84 5.38 21.67
C THR A 118 -1.19 5.66 23.13
N PRO A 119 -0.42 5.12 24.09
CA PRO A 119 -0.37 5.67 25.44
C PRO A 119 0.64 6.82 25.43
N SER A 120 0.27 7.98 24.89
CA SER A 120 1.01 9.22 25.12
C SER A 120 0.15 10.42 24.80
N ASP A 121 -0.83 10.68 25.65
CA ASP A 121 -1.06 12.04 26.12
C ASP A 121 -1.52 11.94 27.59
N LYS A 122 -0.53 12.03 28.48
CA LYS A 122 -0.70 12.43 29.87
C LYS A 122 -0.17 13.85 29.97
#